data_AF-A0A7C4AL54-F1
#
_entry.id   AF-A0A7C4AL54-F1
#
_cell.length_a   1.000
_cell.length_b   1.000
_cell.length_c   1.000
_cell.angle_alpha   90.00
_cell.angle_beta   90.00
_cell.angle_gamma   90.00
#
_symmetry.space_group_name_H-M   'P 1'
#
loop_
_entity.id
_entity.type
_entity.pdbx_description
1 polymer ?
#
loop_
_entity_poly.entity_id
_entity_poly.type
_entity_poly.pdbx_seq_one_letter_code
_entity_poly.pdbx_strand_id
1 'polypeptide(L)'
;GERAGKSVHLMTAHMAKGLEFSTVYVAGCAEGLLPHSMSLSSQSELEEERRLMYVAATRAKNYLQFSYVGVPSRFLFEMDPEFYTFQNRYGESSELPNEEESYITLD
;
A
#
# COMPACT_ATOMS: atom_id res chain seq x y z
N GLY A 1 -31.28 10.09 18.31
CA GLY A 1 -29.94 9.95 18.90
C GLY A 1 -29.57 8.50 18.81
N GLU A 2 -28.47 8.17 18.17
CA GLU A 2 -27.92 6.82 18.10
C GLU A 2 -26.47 6.91 17.64
N ARG A 3 -25.61 6.09 18.23
CA ARG A 3 -24.16 6.21 18.24
C ARG A 3 -23.58 6.23 16.82
N ALA A 4 -23.12 7.39 16.34
CA ALA A 4 -22.09 7.47 15.30
C ALA A 4 -20.77 6.99 15.92
N GLY A 5 -20.68 5.70 16.17
CA GLY A 5 -19.53 5.05 16.78
C GLY A 5 -18.33 5.17 15.86
N LYS A 6 -17.16 5.48 16.44
CA LYS A 6 -15.85 5.45 15.77
C LYS A 6 -15.70 4.12 15.01
N SER A 7 -15.87 4.14 13.69
CA SER A 7 -15.74 2.97 12.83
C SER A 7 -14.54 3.10 11.91
N VAL A 8 -14.01 1.95 11.49
CA VAL A 8 -13.02 1.90 10.41
C VAL A 8 -13.72 2.13 9.08
N HIS A 9 -13.13 2.95 8.22
CA HIS A 9 -13.63 3.19 6.87
C HIS A 9 -12.85 2.31 5.90
N LEU A 10 -13.53 1.36 5.26
CA LEU A 10 -12.95 0.52 4.20
C LEU A 10 -13.52 0.98 2.85
N MET A 11 -12.63 1.33 1.92
CA MET A 11 -13.00 1.82 0.61
C MET A 11 -11.86 1.61 -0.39
N THR A 12 -12.16 1.75 -1.69
CA THR A 12 -11.13 1.75 -2.73
C THR A 12 -10.37 3.07 -2.76
N ALA A 13 -9.14 3.08 -3.28
CA ALA A 13 -8.36 4.31 -3.44
C ALA A 13 -9.10 5.38 -4.26
N HIS A 14 -9.89 4.97 -5.26
CA HIS A 14 -10.75 5.85 -6.05
C HIS A 14 -11.82 6.55 -5.18
N MET A 15 -12.48 5.80 -4.30
CA MET A 15 -13.50 6.34 -3.39
C MET A 15 -12.90 7.25 -2.31
N ALA A 16 -11.62 7.08 -1.98
CA ALA A 16 -10.93 7.90 -0.99
C ALA A 16 -10.56 9.30 -1.51
N LYS A 17 -10.70 9.57 -2.82
CA LYS A 17 -10.35 10.85 -3.43
C LYS A 17 -11.12 12.01 -2.77
N GLY A 18 -10.38 13.01 -2.30
CA GLY A 18 -10.95 14.19 -1.62
C GLY A 18 -11.26 14.00 -0.14
N LEU A 19 -11.08 12.78 0.40
CA LEU A 19 -11.12 12.51 1.83
C LEU A 19 -9.72 12.60 2.43
N GLU A 20 -9.64 12.72 3.75
CA GLU A 20 -8.40 12.65 4.51
C GLU A 20 -8.66 12.02 5.88
N PHE A 21 -7.69 11.27 6.40
CA PHE A 21 -7.79 10.54 7.65
C PHE A 21 -6.51 10.70 8.48
N SER A 22 -6.61 10.66 9.82
CA SER A 22 -5.42 10.71 10.68
C SER A 22 -4.45 9.56 10.39
N THR A 23 -4.99 8.37 10.13
CA THR A 23 -4.24 7.15 9.87
C THR A 23 -4.85 6.43 8.66
N VAL A 24 -4.01 5.99 7.73
CA VAL A 24 -4.42 5.25 6.53
C VAL A 24 -3.59 3.98 6.40
N TYR A 25 -4.29 2.88 6.15
CA TYR A 25 -3.69 1.61 5.76
C TYR A 25 -4.02 1.36 4.29
N VAL A 26 -3.00 1.24 3.45
CA VAL A 26 -3.15 0.85 2.05
C VAL A 26 -2.79 -0.64 1.95
N ALA A 27 -3.81 -1.45 1.69
CA ALA A 27 -3.66 -2.89 1.55
C ALA A 27 -3.40 -3.29 0.10
N GLY A 28 -2.61 -4.35 -0.10
CA GLY A 28 -2.42 -4.95 -1.42
C GLY A 28 -1.41 -4.23 -2.31
N CYS A 29 -0.39 -3.60 -1.73
CA CYS A 29 0.71 -2.95 -2.46
C CYS A 29 1.72 -3.97 -3.00
N ALA A 30 1.24 -4.90 -3.82
CA ALA A 30 2.02 -5.97 -4.43
C ALA A 30 1.99 -5.86 -5.97
N GLU A 31 3.05 -6.33 -6.62
CA GLU A 31 3.09 -6.45 -8.09
C GLU A 31 1.92 -7.28 -8.61
N GLY A 32 1.27 -6.79 -9.68
CA GLY A 32 0.08 -7.41 -10.27
C GLY A 32 -1.24 -7.01 -9.62
N LEU A 33 -1.22 -6.42 -8.41
CA LEU A 33 -2.39 -5.85 -7.75
C LEU A 33 -2.37 -4.32 -7.75
N LEU A 34 -1.25 -3.71 -7.38
CA LEU A 34 -0.99 -2.27 -7.49
C LEU A 34 0.51 -2.07 -7.80
N PRO A 35 0.90 -1.83 -9.06
CA PRO A 35 0.05 -1.65 -10.24
C PRO A 35 -0.72 -2.92 -10.63
N HIS A 36 -1.97 -2.74 -11.07
CA HIS A 36 -2.78 -3.84 -11.57
C HIS A 36 -2.13 -4.50 -12.80
N SER A 37 -2.15 -5.83 -12.89
CA SER A 37 -1.52 -6.59 -13.99
C SER A 37 -1.87 -6.09 -15.40
N MET A 38 -3.13 -5.68 -15.61
CA MET A 38 -3.60 -5.14 -16.90
C MET A 38 -2.93 -3.82 -17.31
N SER A 39 -2.45 -3.00 -16.37
CA SER A 39 -1.83 -1.71 -16.67
C SER A 39 -0.34 -1.82 -17.00
N LEU A 40 0.25 -3.02 -16.87
CA LEU A 40 1.69 -3.22 -17.03
C LEU A 40 2.17 -3.12 -18.49
N SER A 41 1.27 -3.34 -19.46
CA SER A 41 1.60 -3.30 -20.89
C SER A 41 1.64 -1.88 -21.48
N SER A 42 1.20 -0.87 -20.73
CA SER A 42 1.10 0.50 -21.21
C SER A 42 1.68 1.48 -20.20
N GLN A 43 2.64 2.30 -20.64
CA GLN A 43 3.23 3.31 -19.77
C GLN A 43 2.16 4.29 -19.24
N SER A 44 1.19 4.69 -20.07
CA SER A 44 0.17 5.64 -19.64
C SER A 44 -0.76 5.08 -18.56
N GLU A 45 -1.05 3.78 -18.62
CA GLU A 45 -1.88 3.09 -17.63
C GLU A 45 -1.08 2.84 -16.35
N LEU A 46 0.20 2.48 -16.46
CA LEU A 46 1.10 2.39 -15.31
C LEU A 46 1.22 3.72 -14.56
N GLU A 47 1.31 4.84 -15.28
CA GLU A 47 1.30 6.18 -14.67
C GLU A 47 -0.04 6.51 -13.98
N GLU A 48 -1.16 5.95 -14.43
CA GLU A 48 -2.45 6.11 -13.74
C GLU A 48 -2.48 5.32 -12.43
N GLU A 49 -1.99 4.09 -12.41
CA GLU A 49 -1.85 3.31 -11.18
C GLU A 49 -0.89 3.98 -10.18
N ARG A 50 0.20 4.59 -10.67
CA ARG A 50 1.10 5.40 -9.83
C ARG A 50 0.37 6.57 -9.20
N ARG A 51 -0.45 7.30 -9.98
CA ARG A 51 -1.31 8.37 -9.46
C ARG A 51 -2.31 7.84 -8.43
N LEU A 52 -2.86 6.65 -8.64
CA LEU A 52 -3.78 6.02 -7.69
C LEU A 52 -3.10 5.73 -6.35
N MET A 53 -1.88 5.19 -6.37
CA MET A 53 -1.08 4.99 -5.16
C MET A 53 -0.75 6.31 -4.46
N TYR A 54 -0.37 7.33 -5.23
CA TYR A 54 -0.14 8.68 -4.68
C TYR A 54 -1.40 9.26 -4.03
N VAL A 55 -2.57 9.11 -4.66
CA VAL A 55 -3.85 9.53 -4.07
C VAL A 55 -4.07 8.80 -2.75
N ALA A 56 -3.92 7.47 -2.71
CA ALA A 56 -4.09 6.69 -1.48
C ALA A 56 -3.13 7.13 -0.36
N ALA A 57 -1.85 7.29 -0.68
CA ALA A 57 -0.80 7.72 0.26
C ALA A 57 -1.11 9.11 0.86
N THR A 58 -1.48 10.07 0.01
CA THR A 58 -1.79 11.45 0.43
C THR A 58 -3.11 11.60 1.17
N ARG A 59 -3.89 10.52 1.37
CA ARG A 59 -5.06 10.58 2.25
C ARG A 59 -4.66 10.57 3.74
N ALA A 60 -3.43 10.16 4.06
CA ALA A 60 -2.91 10.11 5.42
C ALA A 60 -2.45 11.49 5.90
N LYS A 61 -2.85 11.88 7.12
CA LYS A 61 -2.32 13.09 7.78
C LYS A 61 -1.11 12.82 8.66
N ASN A 62 -1.18 11.76 9.47
CA ASN A 62 -0.16 11.49 10.50
C ASN A 62 0.53 10.15 10.29
N TYR A 63 -0.22 9.10 9.94
CA TYR A 63 0.31 7.74 9.82
C TYR A 63 -0.16 7.08 8.54
N LEU A 64 0.79 6.52 7.81
CA LEU A 64 0.58 5.78 6.57
C LEU A 64 1.29 4.43 6.69
N GLN A 65 0.59 3.35 6.37
CA GLN A 65 1.19 2.02 6.29
C GLN A 65 0.74 1.31 5.03
N PHE A 66 1.70 0.70 4.33
CA PHE A 66 1.45 -0.16 3.18
C PHE A 66 1.59 -1.62 3.62
N SER A 67 0.77 -2.50 3.05
CA SER A 67 0.89 -3.95 3.24
C SER A 67 0.83 -4.66 1.91
N TYR A 68 1.55 -5.77 1.80
CA TYR A 68 1.67 -6.56 0.59
C TYR A 68 1.81 -8.04 0.94
N VAL A 69 1.57 -8.90 -0.04
CA VAL A 69 1.82 -10.35 0.03
C VAL A 69 2.54 -10.72 -1.26
N GLY A 70 3.65 -11.48 -1.15
CA GLY A 70 4.49 -11.82 -2.29
C GLY A 70 5.41 -10.66 -2.69
N VAL A 71 5.53 -10.41 -3.99
CA VAL A 71 6.46 -9.39 -4.53
C VAL A 71 5.91 -7.97 -4.23
N PRO A 72 6.66 -7.12 -3.49
CA PRO A 72 6.22 -5.76 -3.19
C PRO A 72 6.05 -4.94 -4.47
N SER A 73 5.08 -4.01 -4.46
CA SER A 73 4.87 -3.06 -5.56
C SER A 73 6.14 -2.29 -5.88
N ARG A 74 6.47 -2.17 -7.17
CA ARG A 74 7.59 -1.33 -7.63
C ARG A 74 7.53 0.10 -7.11
N PHE A 75 6.32 0.64 -6.90
CA PHE A 75 6.12 2.01 -6.45
C PHE A 75 6.63 2.26 -5.01
N LEU A 76 6.76 1.22 -4.19
CA LEU A 76 7.36 1.35 -2.84
C LEU A 76 8.84 1.70 -2.93
N PHE A 77 9.55 1.17 -3.93
CA PHE A 77 10.98 1.42 -4.12
C PHE A 77 11.29 2.76 -4.79
N GLU A 78 10.27 3.47 -5.28
CA GLU A 78 10.39 4.82 -5.82
C GLU A 78 10.33 5.89 -4.73
N MET A 79 9.87 5.52 -3.54
CA MET A 79 9.92 6.38 -2.37
C MET A 79 11.35 6.46 -1.87
N ASP A 80 11.71 7.61 -1.30
CA ASP A 80 13.02 7.80 -0.69
C ASP A 80 13.16 6.88 0.53
N PRO A 81 14.15 5.97 0.54
CA PRO A 81 14.32 4.94 1.57
C PRO A 81 14.60 5.50 2.97
N GLU A 82 14.99 6.78 3.10
CA GLU A 82 15.14 7.42 4.42
C GLU A 82 13.80 7.57 5.17
N PHE A 83 12.68 7.56 4.44
CA PHE A 83 11.35 7.83 5.02
C PHE A 83 10.51 6.59 5.30
N TYR A 84 11.02 5.38 5.08
CA TYR A 84 10.27 4.17 5.37
C TYR A 84 11.16 3.02 5.84
N THR A 85 10.54 2.05 6.51
CA THR A 85 11.15 0.77 6.86
C THR A 85 10.21 -0.34 6.43
N PHE A 86 10.76 -1.50 6.09
CA PHE A 86 9.98 -2.72 5.99
C PHE A 86 9.83 -3.32 7.38
N GLN A 87 8.67 -3.91 7.65
CA GLN A 87 8.40 -4.60 8.89
C GLN A 87 7.90 -6.01 8.59
N ASN A 88 8.51 -7.02 9.20
CA ASN A 88 8.04 -8.40 9.08
C ASN A 88 6.84 -8.68 10.00
N ARG A 89 6.27 -9.89 9.91
CA ARG A 89 5.12 -10.29 10.74
C ARG A 89 5.42 -10.35 12.25
N TYR A 90 6.69 -10.42 12.63
CA TYR A 90 7.14 -10.40 14.03
C TYR A 90 7.38 -9.00 14.57
N GLY A 91 7.25 -7.98 13.70
CA GLY A 91 7.41 -6.59 14.06
C GLY A 91 8.84 -6.07 13.93
N GLU A 92 9.76 -6.85 13.38
CA GLU A 92 11.15 -6.46 13.18
C GLU A 92 11.30 -5.57 11.93
N SER A 93 12.03 -4.48 12.08
CA SER A 93 12.23 -3.49 11.02
C SER A 93 13.53 -3.72 10.26
N SER A 94 13.50 -3.54 8.95
CA SER A 94 14.65 -3.61 8.04
C SER A 94 14.57 -2.55 6.94
N GLU A 95 15.71 -2.21 6.35
CA GLU A 95 15.79 -1.27 5.21
C GLU A 95 15.32 -1.91 3.90
N LEU A 96 15.48 -3.23 3.78
CA LEU A 96 15.09 -4.02 2.62
C LEU A 96 13.99 -5.03 2.99
N PRO A 97 13.10 -5.39 2.06
CA PRO A 97 12.11 -6.43 2.31
C PRO A 97 12.82 -7.76 2.56
N ASN A 98 12.35 -8.54 3.52
CA ASN A 98 12.95 -9.83 3.83
C ASN A 98 12.65 -10.82 2.68
N GLU A 99 13.69 -11.27 1.98
CA GLU A 99 13.55 -12.29 0.92
C GLU A 99 13.10 -13.64 1.48
N GLU A 100 13.33 -13.91 2.77
CA GLU A 100 13.06 -15.21 3.41
C GLU A 100 11.57 -15.50 3.64
N GLU A 101 10.67 -14.52 3.62
CA GLU A 101 9.23 -14.77 3.77
C GLU A 101 8.53 -15.16 2.45
N SER A 102 9.29 -15.26 1.35
CA SER A 102 8.81 -15.61 0.01
C SER A 102 8.58 -17.11 -0.20
N TYR A 103 8.95 -17.96 0.76
CA TYR A 103 8.82 -19.41 0.61
C TYR A 103 7.39 -19.84 0.94
N ILE A 104 6.64 -20.22 -0.10
CA ILE A 104 5.43 -21.03 0.05
C ILE A 104 5.87 -22.40 0.57
N THR A 105 5.65 -22.69 1.85
CA THR A 105 5.62 -24.08 2.33
C THR A 105 4.28 -24.67 1.92
N LEU A 106 4.31 -25.61 0.97
CA LEU A 106 3.20 -26.51 0.70
C LEU A 106 3.35 -27.71 1.65
N ASP A 107 2.31 -27.99 2.43
CA ASP A 107 2.11 -29.31 3.05
C ASP A 107 1.53 -30.28 1.99
#